data_AF-A0A3N1W3S6-F1
#
_entry.id   AF-A0A3N1W3S6-F1
#
_cell.length_a   1.000
_cell.length_b   1.000
_cell.length_c   1.000
_cell.angle_alpha   90.00
_cell.angle_beta   90.00
_cell.angle_gamma   90.00
#
_symmetry.space_group_name_H-M   'P 1'
#
loop_
_entity.id
_entity.type
_entity.pdbx_description
1 polymer ?
#
loop_
_entity_poly.entity_id
_entity_poly.type
_entity_poly.pdbx_seq_one_letter_code
_entity_poly.pdbx_strand_id
1 'polypeptide(L)'
;MVTKQHQIDRLLQAKDEDINCQDAPVLSDNEWATAERGRFYRPRKVQKTVRIDADVIHWLESQGPGYQTRINKILREAMISETK
;
A
#
# COMPACT_ATOMS: atom_id res chain seq x y z
N MET A 1 9.87 -15.77 -33.97
CA MET A 1 9.16 -15.08 -32.87
C MET A 1 8.68 -16.14 -31.90
N VAL A 2 9.22 -16.20 -30.68
CA VAL A 2 8.73 -17.15 -29.66
C VAL A 2 7.41 -16.61 -29.13
N THR A 3 6.33 -17.38 -29.23
CA THR A 3 5.01 -16.98 -28.74
C THR A 3 4.98 -17.05 -27.22
N LYS A 4 4.23 -16.15 -26.57
CA LYS A 4 4.11 -16.06 -25.09
C LYS A 4 3.83 -17.41 -24.43
N GLN A 5 3.02 -18.24 -25.09
CA GLN A 5 2.68 -19.58 -24.60
C GLN A 5 3.91 -20.49 -24.47
N HIS A 6 4.78 -20.48 -25.47
CA HIS A 6 5.99 -21.29 -25.48
C HIS A 6 6.99 -20.89 -24.39
N GLN A 7 7.00 -19.60 -24.01
CA GLN A 7 7.83 -19.11 -22.90
C GLN A 7 7.29 -19.57 -21.54
N ILE A 8 5.98 -19.59 -21.37
CA ILE A 8 5.34 -20.08 -20.14
C ILE A 8 5.58 -21.58 -19.98
N ASP A 9 5.36 -22.36 -21.04
CA ASP A 9 5.56 -23.82 -21.00
C ASP A 9 7.01 -24.19 -20.65
N ARG A 10 7.99 -23.41 -21.15
CA ARG A 10 9.41 -23.56 -20.77
C ARG A 10 9.66 -23.27 -19.30
N LEU A 11 9.07 -22.21 -18.75
CA LEU A 11 9.24 -21.85 -17.34
C LEU A 11 8.62 -22.88 -16.40
N LEU A 12 7.47 -23.47 -16.78
CA LEU A 12 6.82 -24.53 -16.00
C LEU A 12 7.62 -25.84 -15.97
N GLN A 13 8.47 -26.08 -16.98
CA GLN A 13 9.32 -27.27 -17.06
C GLN A 13 10.70 -27.10 -16.40
N ALA A 14 11.08 -25.86 -16.05
CA ALA A 14 12.34 -25.60 -15.34
C ALA A 14 12.29 -26.18 -13.92
N LYS A 15 13.40 -26.74 -13.45
CA LYS A 15 13.52 -27.24 -12.08
C LYS A 15 13.99 -26.13 -11.15
N ASP A 16 13.61 -26.22 -9.88
CA ASP A 16 14.03 -25.25 -8.85
C ASP A 16 15.55 -25.17 -8.69
N GLU A 17 16.27 -26.29 -8.87
CA GLU A 17 17.73 -26.37 -8.77
C GLU A 17 18.46 -25.52 -9.83
N ASP A 18 17.79 -25.24 -10.95
CA ASP A 18 18.35 -24.44 -12.05
C ASP A 18 18.11 -22.93 -11.85
N ILE A 19 17.39 -22.53 -10.79
CA ILE A 19 17.08 -21.13 -10.48
C ILE A 19 18.29 -20.48 -9.81
N ASN A 20 18.90 -19.51 -10.50
CA ASN A 20 19.95 -18.69 -9.92
C ASN A 20 19.37 -17.64 -8.96
N CYS A 21 19.74 -17.73 -7.68
CA CYS A 21 19.34 -16.78 -6.63
C CYS A 21 20.52 -15.93 -6.10
N GLN A 22 21.62 -15.81 -6.84
CA GLN A 22 22.81 -15.05 -6.41
C GLN A 22 22.53 -13.57 -6.11
N ASP A 23 21.56 -12.97 -6.80
CA ASP A 23 21.12 -11.59 -6.64
C ASP A 23 20.04 -11.41 -5.56
N ALA A 24 19.38 -12.49 -5.17
CA ALA A 24 18.31 -12.51 -4.17
C ALA A 24 18.52 -13.68 -3.20
N PRO A 25 19.53 -13.59 -2.30
CA PRO A 25 19.79 -14.64 -1.33
C PRO A 25 18.59 -14.85 -0.40
N VAL A 26 18.35 -16.08 0.00
CA VAL A 26 17.30 -16.42 0.95
C VAL A 26 17.64 -15.82 2.31
N LEU A 27 16.74 -14.98 2.83
CA LEU A 27 16.88 -14.37 4.15
C LEU A 27 16.71 -15.43 5.25
N SER A 28 17.58 -15.36 6.26
CA SER A 28 17.51 -16.18 7.47
C SER A 28 16.37 -15.74 8.40
N ASP A 29 15.93 -16.62 9.31
CA ASP A 29 14.87 -16.32 10.28
C ASP A 29 15.17 -15.08 11.14
N ASN A 30 16.46 -14.82 11.43
CA ASN A 30 16.89 -13.65 12.18
C ASN A 30 16.73 -12.34 11.38
N GLU A 31 16.98 -12.39 10.07
CA GLU A 31 16.72 -11.27 9.17
C GLU A 31 15.21 -11.01 9.04
N TRP A 32 14.42 -12.08 8.93
CA TRP A 32 12.96 -11.99 8.95
C TRP A 32 12.40 -11.43 10.26
N ALA A 33 13.04 -11.69 11.40
CA ALA A 33 12.61 -11.16 12.70
C ALA A 33 12.65 -9.62 12.76
N THR A 34 13.52 -8.99 11.96
CA THR A 34 13.64 -7.53 11.86
C THR A 34 12.81 -6.92 10.72
N ALA A 35 12.06 -7.74 9.98
CA ALA A 35 11.29 -7.27 8.83
C ALA A 35 10.10 -6.39 9.26
N GLU A 36 10.02 -5.19 8.69
CA GLU A 36 8.91 -4.28 8.91
C GLU A 36 7.68 -4.66 8.06
N ARG A 37 6.64 -5.17 8.70
CA ARG A 37 5.35 -5.37 8.02
C ARG A 37 4.70 -4.03 7.71
N GLY A 38 4.27 -3.85 6.47
CA GLY A 38 3.45 -2.70 6.07
C GLY A 38 4.23 -1.42 5.78
N ARG A 39 5.56 -1.46 5.68
CA ARG A 39 6.39 -0.29 5.30
C ARG A 39 5.90 0.43 4.03
N PHE A 40 5.33 -0.32 3.09
CA PHE A 40 4.80 0.22 1.83
C PHE A 40 3.27 0.29 1.78
N TYR A 41 2.57 -0.02 2.87
CA TYR A 41 1.12 0.08 2.90
C TYR A 41 0.69 1.55 2.75
N ARG A 42 -0.08 1.83 1.71
CA ARG A 42 -0.72 3.13 1.49
C ARG A 42 -2.24 2.92 1.48
N PRO A 43 -2.99 3.59 2.39
CA PRO A 43 -4.44 3.52 2.35
C PRO A 43 -4.95 3.93 0.96
N ARG A 44 -5.72 3.06 0.32
CA ARG A 44 -6.34 3.36 -0.97
C ARG A 44 -7.42 4.41 -0.76
N LYS A 45 -7.20 5.62 -1.26
CA LYS A 45 -8.20 6.68 -1.26
C LYS A 45 -9.28 6.32 -2.27
N VAL A 46 -10.54 6.37 -1.84
CA VAL A 46 -11.69 6.19 -2.73
C VAL A 46 -12.36 7.54 -2.88
N GLN A 47 -12.56 7.99 -4.12
CA GLN A 47 -13.29 9.21 -4.40
C GLN A 47 -14.78 8.97 -4.10
N LYS A 48 -15.31 9.72 -3.13
CA LYS A 48 -16.73 9.74 -2.76
C LYS A 48 -17.18 11.19 -2.69
N THR A 49 -18.40 11.46 -3.16
CA THR A 49 -19.03 12.77 -3.01
C THR A 49 -19.79 12.80 -1.70
N VAL A 50 -19.37 13.67 -0.78
CA VAL A 50 -19.97 13.86 0.55
C VAL A 50 -20.28 15.34 0.73
N ARG A 51 -21.41 15.65 1.39
CA ARG A 51 -21.73 17.01 1.78
C ARG A 51 -21.13 17.28 3.16
N ILE A 52 -20.43 18.41 3.28
CA ILE A 52 -19.81 18.89 4.52
C ILE A 52 -20.36 20.29 4.74
N ASP A 53 -20.63 20.63 6.00
CA ASP A 53 -21.14 21.95 6.36
C ASP A 53 -20.14 23.07 5.99
N ALA A 54 -20.69 24.23 5.65
CA ALA A 54 -19.91 25.34 5.10
C ALA A 54 -18.93 25.95 6.14
N ASP A 55 -19.33 26.00 7.40
CA ASP A 55 -18.52 26.46 8.52
C ASP A 55 -17.34 25.52 8.79
N VAL A 56 -17.56 24.20 8.71
CA VAL A 56 -16.51 23.18 8.86
C VAL A 56 -15.48 23.31 7.74
N ILE A 57 -15.91 23.49 6.49
CA ILE A 57 -14.99 23.72 5.37
C ILE A 57 -14.22 25.03 5.55
N HIS A 58 -14.90 26.11 5.92
CA HIS A 58 -14.26 27.40 6.12
C HIS A 58 -13.20 27.35 7.24
N TRP A 59 -13.51 26.68 8.35
CA TRP A 59 -12.55 26.45 9.42
C TRP A 59 -11.32 25.65 8.94
N LEU A 60 -11.52 24.59 8.15
CA LEU A 60 -10.41 23.79 7.63
C LEU A 60 -9.54 24.56 6.62
N GLU A 61 -10.15 25.39 5.79
CA GLU A 61 -9.46 26.26 4.84
C GLU A 61 -8.65 27.35 5.55
N SER A 62 -9.14 27.87 6.69
CA SER A 62 -8.45 28.88 7.49
C SER A 62 -7.07 28.41 8.01
N GLN A 63 -6.89 27.09 8.15
CA GLN A 63 -5.64 26.47 8.59
C GLN A 63 -4.63 26.25 7.45
N GLY A 64 -4.86 26.85 6.29
CA GLY A 64 -3.94 26.81 5.14
C GLY A 64 -4.16 25.61 4.22
N PRO A 65 -3.31 25.47 3.18
CA PRO A 65 -3.50 24.50 2.10
C PRO A 65 -3.55 23.06 2.60
N GLY A 66 -4.29 22.21 1.86
CA GLY A 66 -4.37 20.77 2.14
C GLY A 66 -5.54 20.33 3.02
N TYR A 67 -6.60 21.13 3.11
CA TYR A 67 -7.81 20.80 3.89
C TYR A 67 -8.39 19.41 3.56
N GLN A 68 -8.36 18.96 2.29
CA GLN A 68 -8.83 17.61 1.89
C GLN A 68 -8.03 16.46 2.54
N THR A 69 -6.72 16.64 2.69
CA THR A 69 -5.86 15.68 3.39
C THR A 69 -6.15 15.70 4.89
N ARG A 70 -6.44 16.90 5.43
CA ARG A 70 -6.77 17.11 6.84
C ARG A 70 -8.12 16.48 7.21
N ILE A 71 -9.14 16.59 6.35
CA ILE A 71 -10.42 15.88 6.48
C ILE A 71 -10.19 14.38 6.64
N ASN A 72 -9.41 13.77 5.74
CA ASN A 72 -9.13 12.33 5.83
C ASN A 72 -8.36 11.93 7.09
N LYS A 73 -7.51 12.82 7.63
CA LYS A 73 -6.80 12.59 8.89
C LYS A 73 -7.76 12.57 10.07
N ILE A 74 -8.62 13.59 10.18
CA ILE A 74 -9.64 13.72 11.23
C ILE A 74 -10.57 12.51 11.23
N LEU A 75 -11.08 12.11 10.04
CA LEU A 75 -11.95 10.95 9.91
C LEU A 75 -11.27 9.64 10.35
N ARG A 76 -9.98 9.49 10.06
CA ARG A 76 -9.20 8.32 10.49
C ARG A 76 -9.02 8.30 12.00
N GLU A 77 -8.71 9.44 12.61
CA GLU A 77 -8.54 9.55 14.06
C GLU A 77 -9.85 9.23 14.80
N ALA A 78 -10.98 9.77 14.31
CA ALA A 78 -12.31 9.45 14.82
C ALA A 78 -12.63 7.96 14.74
N MET A 79 -12.40 7.34 13.57
CA MET A 79 -12.62 5.90 13.35
C MET A 79 -11.80 5.02 14.32
N ILE A 80 -10.51 5.34 14.52
CA ILE A 80 -9.64 4.60 15.44
C ILE A 80 -10.10 4.78 16.88
N SER A 81 -10.52 5.99 17.26
CA SER A 81 -11.02 6.28 18.60
C SER A 81 -12.31 5.53 18.92
N GLU A 82 -13.18 5.32 17.93
CA GLU A 82 -14.44 4.58 18.09
C GLU A 82 -14.23 3.06 18.17
N THR A 83 -13.17 2.55 17.55
CA THR A 83 -12.84 1.12 17.51
C THR A 83 -12.03 0.66 18.74
N LYS A 84 -11.60 1.59 19.59
CA LYS A 84 -10.84 1.32 20.82
C LYS A 84 -11.76 1.05 21.99
#